data_AF-A0A6M0CHX8-F1
#
_entry.id   AF-A0A6M0CHX8-F1
#
_cell.length_a   1.000
_cell.length_b   1.000
_cell.length_c   1.000
_cell.angle_alpha   90.00
_cell.angle_beta   90.00
_cell.angle_gamma   90.00
#
_symmetry.space_group_name_H-M   'P 1'
#
loop_
_entity.id
_entity.type
_entity.pdbx_description
1 polymer ?
#
loop_
_entity_poly.entity_id
_entity_poly.type
_entity_poly.pdbx_seq_one_letter_code
_entity_poly.pdbx_strand_id
1 'polypeptide(L)'
;EYFQMPLVRTWEIYQQAIQQVSGLGRTARGPVMSALPGKVAIDGVGEIAGEKVFVLSFLQGRESDWCKRPFFARFDADATWLNELEPAFGEEKFFYKSQLEEILTRKHLKV
;
A
#
# COMPACT_ATOMS: atom_id res chain seq x y z
N GLU A 1 -17.01 10.35 -0.47
CA GLU A 1 -17.44 9.42 0.59
C GLU A 1 -18.20 8.18 0.10
N TYR A 2 -19.21 8.28 -0.79
CA TYR A 2 -20.03 7.12 -1.22
C TYR A 2 -19.33 5.84 -1.75
N PHE A 3 -18.02 5.87 -2.03
CA PHE A 3 -17.26 4.73 -2.58
C PHE A 3 -15.98 4.38 -1.79
N GLN A 4 -15.76 4.99 -0.62
CA GLN A 4 -14.60 4.65 0.22
C GLN A 4 -14.94 3.49 1.16
N MET A 5 -13.96 2.62 1.40
CA MET A 5 -14.06 1.51 2.33
C MET A 5 -12.74 1.40 3.09
N PRO A 6 -12.74 1.14 4.41
CA PRO A 6 -11.50 0.99 5.16
C PRO A 6 -10.54 -0.02 4.52
N LEU A 7 -9.26 0.31 4.53
CA LEU A 7 -8.21 -0.51 3.92
C LEU A 7 -8.14 -1.89 4.58
N VAL A 8 -8.29 -1.94 5.91
CA VAL A 8 -8.43 -3.21 6.67
C VAL A 8 -9.63 -4.03 6.18
N ARG A 9 -10.80 -3.41 5.97
CA ARG A 9 -12.01 -4.11 5.53
C ARG A 9 -11.87 -4.67 4.12
N THR A 10 -11.21 -3.93 3.25
CA THR A 10 -10.91 -4.37 1.88
C THR A 10 -9.97 -5.58 1.88
N TRP A 11 -8.96 -5.58 2.77
CA TRP A 11 -8.06 -6.71 2.97
C TRP A 11 -8.77 -7.93 3.56
N GLU A 12 -9.64 -7.78 4.57
CA GLU A 12 -10.43 -8.87 5.12
C GLU A 12 -11.28 -9.58 4.07
N ILE A 13 -11.98 -8.82 3.21
CA ILE A 13 -12.82 -9.38 2.15
C ILE A 13 -11.97 -10.21 1.17
N TYR A 14 -10.81 -9.68 0.75
CA TYR A 14 -9.88 -10.42 -0.10
C TYR A 14 -9.34 -11.68 0.60
N GLN A 15 -8.93 -11.56 1.87
CA GLN A 15 -8.38 -12.67 2.65
C GLN A 15 -9.40 -13.81 2.82
N GLN A 16 -10.67 -13.47 3.11
CA GLN A 16 -11.78 -14.42 3.21
C GLN A 16 -12.12 -15.08 1.86
N ALA A 17 -12.08 -14.32 0.76
CA ALA A 17 -12.32 -14.86 -0.58
C ALA A 17 -11.19 -15.83 -1.02
N ILE A 18 -9.92 -15.48 -0.76
CA ILE A 18 -8.76 -16.29 -1.15
C ILE A 18 -8.69 -17.64 -0.43
N GLN A 19 -9.16 -17.72 0.82
CA GLN A 19 -9.33 -19.00 1.52
C GLN A 19 -10.27 -19.95 0.77
N GLN A 20 -11.37 -19.42 0.22
CA GLN A 20 -12.48 -20.20 -0.36
C GLN A 20 -12.25 -20.64 -1.82
N VAL A 21 -11.17 -20.20 -2.47
CA VAL A 21 -10.83 -20.59 -3.85
C VAL A 21 -9.69 -21.60 -3.92
N SER A 22 -9.71 -22.41 -4.99
CA SER A 22 -8.60 -23.31 -5.36
C SER A 22 -7.35 -22.53 -5.74
N GLY A 23 -6.20 -23.21 -5.84
CA GLY A 23 -4.92 -22.58 -6.17
C GLY A 23 -4.92 -21.73 -7.46
N LEU A 24 -5.77 -22.05 -8.43
CA LEU A 24 -5.95 -21.26 -9.66
C LEU A 24 -6.50 -19.85 -9.38
N GLY A 25 -7.46 -19.74 -8.45
CA GLY A 25 -8.04 -18.45 -8.03
C GLY A 25 -7.09 -17.60 -7.17
N ARG A 26 -6.07 -18.22 -6.56
CA ARG A 26 -5.04 -17.54 -5.74
C ARG A 26 -3.99 -16.79 -6.56
N THR A 27 -4.20 -16.69 -7.87
CA THR A 27 -3.44 -15.82 -8.79
C THR A 27 -3.92 -14.36 -8.72
N ALA A 28 -5.14 -14.11 -8.23
CA ALA A 28 -5.58 -12.77 -7.89
C ALA A 28 -4.65 -12.16 -6.83
N ARG A 29 -4.18 -10.93 -7.07
CA ARG A 29 -3.37 -10.18 -6.10
C ARG A 29 -4.27 -9.26 -5.28
N GLY A 30 -3.83 -8.95 -4.06
CA GLY A 30 -4.61 -8.30 -3.00
C GLY A 30 -5.25 -6.95 -3.36
N PRO A 31 -5.95 -6.30 -2.41
CA PRO A 31 -6.51 -4.98 -2.62
C PRO A 31 -5.44 -4.02 -3.13
N VAL A 32 -5.65 -3.50 -4.34
CA VAL A 32 -4.71 -2.61 -5.00
C VAL A 32 -5.35 -1.25 -5.18
N MET A 33 -4.74 -0.24 -4.55
CA MET A 33 -5.06 1.15 -4.77
C MET A 33 -4.12 1.74 -5.83
N SER A 34 -4.68 2.49 -6.77
CA SER A 34 -3.89 3.32 -7.68
C SER A 34 -3.68 4.69 -7.05
N ALA A 35 -2.43 5.10 -6.89
CA ALA A 35 -2.06 6.36 -6.25
C ALA A 35 -0.94 7.07 -7.03
N LEU A 36 -0.62 8.31 -6.65
CA LEU A 36 0.45 9.12 -7.26
C LEU A 36 1.81 8.39 -7.37
N PRO A 37 2.33 7.69 -6.33
CA PRO A 37 3.58 6.93 -6.42
C PRO A 37 3.47 5.62 -7.22
N GLY A 38 2.26 5.12 -7.49
CA GLY A 38 2.08 3.84 -8.20
C GLY A 38 0.87 3.03 -7.74
N LYS A 39 0.85 1.75 -8.12
CA LYS A 39 -0.14 0.76 -7.68
C LYS A 39 0.37 0.06 -6.43
N VAL A 40 -0.24 0.33 -5.29
CA VAL A 40 0.11 -0.26 -3.99
C VAL A 40 -0.87 -1.37 -3.66
N ALA A 41 -0.36 -2.55 -3.32
CA ALA A 41 -1.14 -3.65 -2.77
C ALA A 41 -1.07 -3.65 -1.24
N ILE A 42 -2.18 -4.02 -0.59
CA ILE A 42 -2.17 -4.47 0.80
C ILE A 42 -1.89 -5.97 0.80
N ASP A 43 -0.68 -6.34 1.18
CA ASP A 43 -0.29 -7.75 1.28
C ASP A 43 -0.76 -8.35 2.62
N GLY A 44 -0.88 -7.55 3.69
CA GLY A 44 -1.25 -8.02 5.02
C GLY A 44 -1.62 -6.95 6.03
N VAL A 45 -2.23 -7.38 7.14
CA VAL A 45 -2.16 -6.71 8.44
C VAL A 45 -1.34 -7.62 9.35
N GLY A 46 -0.40 -7.06 10.10
CA GLY A 46 0.49 -7.80 11.00
C GLY A 46 0.75 -7.07 12.31
N GLU A 47 1.47 -7.73 13.20
CA GLU A 47 1.99 -7.14 14.44
C GLU A 47 3.50 -7.36 14.47
N ILE A 48 4.27 -6.28 14.63
CA ILE A 48 5.74 -6.29 14.62
C ILE A 48 6.20 -5.49 15.84
N ALA A 49 6.95 -6.12 16.74
CA ALA A 49 7.40 -5.53 18.00
C ALA A 49 6.28 -4.90 18.87
N GLY A 50 5.06 -5.45 18.80
CA GLY A 50 3.87 -4.94 19.49
C GLY A 50 3.15 -3.80 18.76
N GLU A 51 3.66 -3.32 17.63
CA GLU A 51 2.97 -2.36 16.76
C GLU A 51 2.14 -3.10 15.70
N LYS A 52 0.84 -2.83 15.66
CA LYS A 52 -0.04 -3.30 14.58
C LYS A 52 0.20 -2.44 13.33
N VAL A 53 0.44 -3.09 12.19
CA VAL A 53 0.85 -2.42 10.94
C VAL A 53 0.11 -2.96 9.72
N PHE A 54 -0.06 -2.11 8.71
CA PHE A 54 -0.32 -2.57 7.34
C PHE A 54 0.98 -2.96 6.66
N VAL A 55 0.99 -4.10 5.98
CA VAL A 55 2.09 -4.57 5.13
C VAL A 55 1.74 -4.28 3.69
N LEU A 56 2.57 -3.47 3.03
CA LEU A 56 2.29 -2.87 1.72
C LEU A 56 3.45 -3.16 0.75
N SER A 57 3.13 -3.32 -0.55
CA SER A 57 4.14 -3.34 -1.60
C SER A 57 3.64 -2.71 -2.90
N PHE A 58 4.55 -2.16 -3.70
CA PHE A 58 4.20 -1.71 -5.04
C PHE A 58 4.09 -2.91 -5.99
N LEU A 59 2.98 -3.02 -6.71
CA LEU A 59 2.90 -3.84 -7.92
C LEU A 59 3.50 -3.11 -9.14
N GLN A 60 3.51 -1.77 -9.10
CA GLN A 60 4.07 -0.89 -10.11
C GLN A 60 4.38 0.46 -9.45
N GLY A 61 5.66 0.83 -9.32
CA GLY A 61 6.10 2.16 -8.86
C GLY A 61 6.26 3.18 -9.99
N ARG A 62 6.65 4.42 -9.66
CA ARG A 62 7.20 5.37 -10.65
C ARG A 62 8.64 5.03 -11.04
N GLU A 63 9.39 4.43 -10.13
CA GLU A 63 10.71 3.83 -10.37
C GLU A 63 10.61 2.31 -10.21
N SER A 64 11.46 1.57 -10.92
CA SER A 64 11.47 0.10 -10.94
C SER A 64 11.69 -0.51 -9.56
N ASP A 65 12.60 0.07 -8.80
CA ASP A 65 13.18 -0.51 -7.58
C ASP A 65 12.24 -0.41 -6.36
N TRP A 66 11.07 0.23 -6.55
CA TRP A 66 9.99 0.24 -5.57
C TRP A 66 9.14 -1.03 -5.66
N CYS A 67 9.09 -1.67 -6.83
CA CYS A 67 8.26 -2.84 -7.09
C CYS A 67 8.66 -4.00 -6.17
N LYS A 68 7.67 -4.55 -5.47
CA LYS A 68 7.81 -5.65 -4.50
C LYS A 68 8.82 -5.44 -3.36
N ARG A 69 9.30 -4.22 -3.14
CA ARG A 69 9.91 -3.81 -1.87
C ARG A 69 8.80 -3.63 -0.82
N PRO A 70 8.79 -4.41 0.28
CA PRO A 70 7.82 -4.22 1.35
C PRO A 70 8.05 -2.90 2.08
N PHE A 71 6.97 -2.29 2.55
CA PHE A 71 7.00 -1.18 3.49
C PHE A 71 5.80 -1.27 4.45
N PHE A 72 5.91 -0.57 5.57
CA PHE A 72 4.97 -0.67 6.67
C PHE A 72 4.34 0.69 6.95
N ALA A 73 3.03 0.68 7.15
CA ALA A 73 2.29 1.83 7.65
C ALA A 73 1.68 1.51 9.01
N ARG A 74 1.52 2.52 9.88
CA ARG A 74 0.78 2.37 11.14
C ARG A 74 -0.61 1.84 10.83
N PHE A 75 -1.12 0.93 11.66
CA PHE A 75 -2.50 0.49 11.50
C PHE A 75 -3.46 1.61 11.91
N ASP A 76 -4.32 1.98 10.98
CA ASP A 76 -5.49 2.83 11.17
C ASP A 76 -6.72 2.03 10.72
N ALA A 77 -7.76 2.00 11.57
CA ALA A 77 -8.98 1.27 11.31
C ALA A 77 -9.91 1.97 10.31
N ASP A 78 -9.80 3.29 10.19
CA ASP A 78 -10.69 4.15 9.42
C ASP A 78 -10.04 4.64 8.12
N ALA A 79 -8.71 4.56 7.99
CA ALA A 79 -8.00 4.91 6.76
C ALA A 79 -8.53 4.16 5.53
N THR A 80 -8.73 4.92 4.45
CA THR A 80 -9.31 4.48 3.16
C THR A 80 -8.38 4.71 1.96
N TRP A 81 -7.38 5.59 2.07
CA TRP A 81 -6.46 5.96 0.98
C TRP A 81 -4.99 5.99 1.41
N LEU A 82 -4.07 5.80 0.45
CA LEU A 82 -2.61 5.78 0.70
C LEU A 82 -2.08 7.07 1.36
N ASN A 83 -2.71 8.22 1.09
CA ASN A 83 -2.31 9.53 1.63
C ASN A 83 -2.79 9.78 3.07
N GLU A 84 -3.63 8.90 3.61
CA GLU A 84 -4.08 8.92 5.01
C GLU A 84 -3.17 8.06 5.90
N LEU A 85 -2.31 7.22 5.29
CA LEU A 85 -1.39 6.34 6.00
C LEU A 85 -0.10 7.05 6.44
N GLU A 86 0.29 6.81 7.68
CA GLU A 86 1.57 7.21 8.25
C GLU A 86 2.58 6.04 8.24
N PRO A 87 3.90 6.29 8.15
CA PRO A 87 4.92 5.26 8.28
C PRO A 87 4.92 4.61 9.68
N ALA A 88 5.08 3.29 9.73
CA ALA A 88 5.22 2.56 11.00
C ALA A 88 6.55 2.85 11.73
N PHE A 89 6.67 2.39 12.97
CA PHE A 89 7.93 2.35 13.74
C PHE A 89 8.55 3.73 14.05
N GLY A 90 7.77 4.81 13.95
CA GLY A 90 8.24 6.19 14.19
C GLY A 90 9.06 6.79 13.05
N GLU A 91 9.04 6.18 11.86
CA GLU A 91 9.69 6.71 10.66
C GLU A 91 9.01 8.01 10.17
N GLU A 92 9.80 9.03 9.81
CA GLU A 92 9.26 10.33 9.37
C GLU A 92 8.59 10.27 7.98
N LYS A 93 9.00 9.33 7.13
CA LYS A 93 8.53 9.22 5.73
C LYS A 93 8.64 7.82 5.18
N PHE A 94 7.73 7.47 4.26
CA PHE A 94 7.89 6.25 3.46
C PHE A 94 9.11 6.36 2.54
N PHE A 95 9.79 5.23 2.31
CA PHE A 95 11.04 5.13 1.53
C PHE A 95 10.98 5.79 0.13
N TYR A 96 9.80 5.84 -0.49
CA TYR A 96 9.60 6.37 -1.85
C TYR A 96 9.37 7.88 -1.92
N LYS A 97 9.13 8.58 -0.79
CA LYS A 97 8.66 9.98 -0.78
C LYS A 97 9.63 10.96 -1.45
N SER A 98 10.89 11.00 -1.00
CA SER A 98 11.87 11.95 -1.56
C SER A 98 12.19 11.69 -3.03
N GLN A 99 12.31 10.43 -3.45
CA GLN A 99 12.52 10.10 -4.86
C GLN A 99 11.28 10.42 -5.72
N LEU A 100 10.06 10.32 -5.16
CA LEU A 100 8.84 10.79 -5.83
C LEU A 100 8.86 12.32 -6.03
N GLU A 101 9.26 13.08 -5.01
CA GLU A 101 9.38 14.55 -5.07
C GLU A 101 10.38 14.99 -6.16
N GLU A 102 11.54 14.33 -6.26
CA GLU A 102 12.52 14.52 -7.34
C GLU A 102 11.92 14.25 -8.73
N ILE A 103 11.17 13.14 -8.90
CA ILE A 103 10.53 12.78 -10.17
C ILE A 103 9.51 13.83 -10.60
N LEU A 104 8.70 14.32 -9.67
CA LEU A 104 7.67 15.33 -9.93
C LEU A 104 8.31 16.68 -10.28
N THR A 105 9.35 17.09 -9.54
CA THR A 105 10.12 18.31 -9.80
C THR A 105 10.81 18.27 -11.16
N ARG A 106 11.50 17.16 -11.48
CA ARG A 106 12.15 16.93 -12.79
C ARG A 106 11.17 16.91 -13.95
N LYS A 107 9.91 16.51 -13.73
CA LYS A 107 8.85 16.59 -14.75
C LYS A 107 8.37 18.02 -14.98
N HIS A 108 8.21 18.80 -13.91
CA HIS A 108 7.79 20.20 -14.03
C HIS A 108 8.82 21.06 -14.79
N LEU A 109 10.12 20.81 -14.56
CA LEU A 109 11.24 21.46 -15.27
C LEU A 109 11.42 21.02 -16.74
N LYS A 110 10.54 20.17 -17.28
CA LYS A 110 10.57 19.66 -18.66
C LYS A 110 9.31 20.01 -19.48
N VAL A 111 8.53 20.98 -19.00
CA VAL A 111 7.34 21.53 -19.66
C VAL A 111 7.70 22.90 -20.24
#